data_AF-A0A4R1RVA3-F1
#
_entry.id   AF-A0A4R1RVA3-F1
#
_cell.length_a   1.000
_cell.length_b   1.000
_cell.length_c   1.000
_cell.angle_alpha   90.00
_cell.angle_beta   90.00
_cell.angle_gamma   90.00
#
_symmetry.space_group_name_H-M   'P 1'
#
loop_
_entity.id
_entity.type
_entity.pdbx_description
1 polymer ?
#
loop_
_entity_poly.entity_id
_entity_poly.type
_entity_poly.pdbx_seq_one_letter_code
_entity_poly.pdbx_strand_id
1 'polypeptide(L)' 'MSKSLASELSDADFRSRRRSEIVTFLVLAFGIWPIVAIGVVGGYGFLVWMLQIVFGPPGPPPAIH' A
#
# COMPACT_ATOMS: atom_id res chain seq x y z
N MET A 1 29.53 16.05 34.56
CA MET A 1 29.72 14.85 33.70
C MET A 1 28.41 14.08 33.49
N SER A 2 27.74 13.61 34.54
CA SER A 2 26.57 12.71 34.46
C SER A 2 25.33 13.27 33.74
N LYS A 3 25.12 14.60 33.75
CA LYS A 3 24.01 15.26 33.06
C LYS A 3 24.10 15.19 31.52
N SER A 4 25.32 15.14 30.96
CA SER A 4 25.53 15.04 29.51
C SER A 4 25.20 13.63 28.99
N LEU A 5 25.55 12.59 29.74
CA LEU A 5 25.22 11.20 29.41
C LEU A 5 23.70 10.95 29.41
N ALA A 6 22.98 11.53 30.37
CA ALA A 6 21.52 11.42 30.42
C ALA A 6 20.84 12.10 29.21
N SER A 7 21.37 13.24 28.75
CA SER A 7 20.90 13.93 27.53
C SER A 7 21.17 13.09 26.28
N GLU A 8 22.38 12.55 26.13
CA GLU A 8 22.76 11.75 24.95
C GLU A 8 21.94 10.46 24.83
N LEU A 9 21.68 9.76 25.94
CA LEU A 9 20.80 8.58 25.96
C LEU A 9 19.36 8.95 25.59
N SER A 10 18.86 10.06 26.14
CA SER A 10 17.53 10.58 25.84
C SER A 10 17.38 10.95 24.36
N ASP A 11 18.34 11.68 23.79
CA ASP A 11 18.38 12.06 22.37
C ASP A 11 18.46 10.84 21.43
N ALA A 12 19.23 9.82 21.82
CA ALA A 12 19.31 8.55 21.10
C ALA A 12 17.97 7.79 21.12
N ASP A 13 17.29 7.73 22.27
CA ASP A 13 15.97 7.12 22.41
C ASP A 13 14.90 7.86 21.60
N PHE A 14 14.88 9.19 21.63
CA PHE A 14 13.97 9.99 20.80
C PHE A 14 14.22 9.79 19.30
N ARG A 15 15.49 9.72 18.89
CA ARG A 15 15.87 9.47 17.49
C ARG A 15 15.50 8.06 17.03
N SER A 16 15.62 7.07 17.92
CA SER A 16 15.23 5.68 17.67
C SER A 16 13.71 5.57 17.47
N ARG A 17 12.91 6.16 18.36
CA ARG A 17 11.44 6.16 18.25
C ARG A 17 10.93 6.78 16.95
N ARG A 18 11.47 7.95 16.57
CA ARG A 18 11.08 8.64 15.32
C ARG A 18 11.38 7.80 14.06
N ARG A 19 12.47 7.04 14.06
CA ARG A 19 12.81 6.14 12.94
C ARG A 19 11.84 4.95 12.86
N SER A 20 11.51 4.34 14.00
CA SER A 20 10.58 3.20 14.05
C SER A 20 9.17 3.56 13.60
N GLU A 21 8.68 4.76 13.93
CA GLU A 21 7.40 5.27 13.44
C GLU A 21 7.40 5.39 11.92
N ILE A 22 8.42 6.05 11.34
CA ILE A 22 8.53 6.22 9.88
C ILE A 22 8.60 4.86 9.17
N VAL A 23 9.38 3.92 9.69
CA VAL A 23 9.48 2.56 9.11
C VAL A 23 8.13 1.85 9.20
N THR A 24 7.42 1.96 10.32
CA THR A 24 6.08 1.38 10.47
C THR A 24 5.10 1.99 9.48
N PHE A 25 5.09 3.31 9.33
CA PHE A 25 4.28 4.01 8.33
C PHE A 25 4.63 3.58 6.90
N LEU A 26 5.92 3.44 6.57
CA LEU A 26 6.38 2.95 5.27
C LEU A 26 5.89 1.52 5.01
N VAL A 27 5.99 0.64 5.99
CA VAL A 27 5.50 -0.75 5.88
C VAL A 27 3.98 -0.80 5.75
N LEU A 28 3.24 0.02 6.49
CA LEU A 28 1.79 0.09 6.36
C LEU A 28 1.38 0.67 4.98
N ALA A 29 2.02 1.76 4.55
CA ALA A 29 1.70 2.45 3.30
C ALA A 29 2.17 1.71 2.03
N PHE A 30 3.31 1.03 2.07
CA PHE A 30 3.84 0.25 0.94
C PHE A 30 3.61 -1.25 1.07
N GLY A 31 3.10 -1.73 2.20
CA GLY A 31 2.67 -3.12 2.37
C GLY A 31 1.17 -3.26 2.15
N ILE A 32 0.37 -2.65 3.02
CA ILE A 32 -1.09 -2.85 3.03
C ILE A 32 -1.72 -2.27 1.76
N TRP A 33 -1.40 -1.02 1.45
CA TRP A 33 -2.01 -0.30 0.32
C TRP A 33 -1.82 -0.99 -1.04
N PRO A 34 -0.60 -1.40 -1.44
CA PRO A 34 -0.42 -2.11 -2.71
C PRO A 34 -1.05 -3.51 -2.72
N ILE A 35 -1.06 -4.24 -1.60
CA ILE A 35 -1.78 -5.52 -1.52
C ILE A 35 -3.28 -5.31 -1.78
N VAL A 36 -3.87 -4.28 -1.16
CA VAL A 36 -5.27 -3.91 -1.39
C VAL A 36 -5.48 -3.51 -2.86
N ALA A 37 -4.58 -2.71 -3.43
CA ALA A 37 -4.69 -2.31 -4.83
C ALA A 37 -4.67 -3.51 -5.79
N ILE A 38 -3.76 -4.46 -5.58
CA ILE A 38 -3.67 -5.69 -6.38
C ILE A 38 -4.92 -6.55 -6.19
N GLY A 39 -5.40 -6.71 -4.96
CA GLY A 39 -6.61 -7.47 -4.67
C GLY A 39 -7.86 -6.87 -5.32
N VAL A 40 -8.02 -5.55 -5.26
CA VAL A 40 -9.16 -4.83 -5.85
C VAL A 40 -9.07 -4.84 -7.38
N VAL A 41 -7.95 -4.46 -7.97
CA VAL A 41 -7.80 -4.38 -9.43
C VAL A 41 -7.84 -5.79 -10.05
N GLY A 42 -7.09 -6.73 -9.48
CA GLY A 42 -7.07 -8.12 -9.93
C GLY A 42 -8.42 -8.81 -9.72
N GLY A 43 -9.04 -8.63 -8.55
CA GLY A 43 -10.36 -9.16 -8.25
C GLY A 43 -11.45 -8.58 -9.13
N TYR A 44 -11.45 -7.26 -9.36
CA TYR A 44 -12.39 -6.61 -10.27
C TYR A 44 -12.18 -7.06 -11.71
N GLY A 45 -10.95 -7.10 -12.22
CA GLY A 45 -10.65 -7.60 -13.56
C GLY A 45 -11.06 -9.05 -13.74
N PHE A 46 -10.79 -9.91 -12.75
CA PHE A 46 -11.22 -11.30 -12.74
C PHE A 46 -12.75 -11.44 -12.71
N LEU A 47 -13.44 -10.63 -11.90
CA LEU A 47 -14.89 -10.63 -11.84
C LEU A 47 -15.49 -10.21 -13.19
N VAL A 48 -15.00 -9.13 -13.78
CA VAL A 48 -15.40 -8.68 -15.12
C VAL A 48 -15.14 -9.79 -16.15
N TRP A 49 -13.97 -10.43 -16.11
CA TRP A 49 -13.64 -11.53 -17.01
C TRP A 49 -14.60 -12.73 -16.84
N MET A 50 -14.90 -13.14 -15.61
CA MET A 50 -15.89 -14.20 -15.36
C MET A 50 -17.28 -13.80 -15.83
N LEU A 51 -17.68 -12.55 -15.64
CA LEU A 51 -18.93 -12.03 -16.18
C LEU A 51 -18.93 -12.08 -17.71
N GLN A 52 -17.82 -11.81 -18.38
CA GLN A 52 -17.71 -11.96 -19.83
C GLN A 52 -17.85 -13.42 -20.29
N ILE A 53 -17.33 -14.39 -19.52
CA ILE A 53 -17.52 -15.81 -19.84
C ILE A 53 -18.99 -16.24 -19.70
N VAL A 54 -19.71 -15.70 -18.71
CA VAL A 54 -21.12 -16.05 -18.45
C VAL A 54 -22.09 -15.32 -19.37
N PHE A 55 -21.88 -14.02 -19.60
CA PHE A 55 -22.80 -13.14 -20.35
C PHE A 55 -22.35 -12.85 -21.78
N GLY A 56 -21.18 -13.31 -22.19
CA GLY A 56 -20.58 -13.07 -23.51
C GLY A 56 -19.55 -11.91 -23.50
N PRO A 57 -18.58 -11.93 -24.43
CA PRO A 57 -17.55 -10.90 -24.51
C PRO A 57 -18.11 -9.51 -24.89
N PRO A 58 -17.46 -8.41 -24.47
CA PRO A 58 -17.89 -7.06 -24.81
C PRO A 58 -17.83 -6.85 -26.32
N GLY A 59 -18.90 -6.28 -26.89
CA GLY A 59 -19.06 -6.13 -28.33
C GLY A 59 -18.03 -5.20 -28.99
N PRO A 60 -17.80 -5.31 -30.31
CA PRO A 60 -16.89 -4.44 -31.05
C PRO A 60 -17.28 -2.95 -30.93
N PRO A 61 -16.29 -2.02 -31.03
CA PRO A 61 -16.58 -0.59 -31.02
C PRO A 61 -17.56 -0.20 -32.14
N PRO A 62 -18.46 0.78 -31.91
CA PRO A 62 -19.38 1.25 -32.95
C PRO A 62 -18.58 1.80 -34.14
N ALA A 63 -18.83 1.27 -35.35
CA ALA A 63 -18.28 1.84 -36.56
C ALA A 63 -18.93 3.22 -36.79
N ILE A 64 -18.13 4.29 -36.71
CA ILE A 64 -18.58 5.63 -37.07
C ILE A 64 -18.56 5.72 -38.59
N HIS A 65 -19.74 5.77 -39.20
CA HIS A 65 -19.95 6.02 -40.63
C HIS A 65 -20.88 7.22 -40.80
#